data_AF-A0A7C4FST8-F1
#
_entry.id   AF-A0A7C4FST8-F1
#
_cell.length_a   1.000
_cell.length_b   1.000
_cell.length_c   1.000
_cell.angle_alpha   90.00
_cell.angle_beta   90.00
_cell.angle_gamma   90.00
#
_symmetry.space_group_name_H-M   'P 1'
#
loop_
_entity.id
_entity.type
_entity.pdbx_description
1 polymer ?
#
loop_
_entity_poly.entity_id
_entity_poly.type
_entity_poly.pdbx_seq_one_letter_code
_entity_poly.pdbx_strand_id
1 'polypeptide(L)'
;MTFIQERIAHAFKIIGGKGYARIDCFYQTPEQSPTGSERLVILEINSLPALTPATCLFHQAAEMGIKPMELIDLIITLGFEEHRSLK
;
A
#
# COMPACT_ATOMS: atom_id res chain seq x y z
N MET A 1 -4.29 -5.18 12.81
CA MET A 1 -3.27 -4.97 11.77
C MET A 1 -1.93 -4.81 12.47
N THR A 2 -0.80 -5.02 11.80
CA THR A 2 0.52 -4.77 12.40
C THR A 2 0.82 -3.27 12.42
N PHE A 3 1.76 -2.83 13.28
CA PHE A 3 2.25 -1.45 13.32
C PHE A 3 2.59 -0.91 11.93
N ILE A 4 3.28 -1.72 11.10
CA ILE A 4 3.68 -1.36 9.74
C ILE A 4 2.46 -1.10 8.85
N GLN A 5 1.51 -2.02 8.82
CA GLN A 5 0.30 -1.92 7.98
C GLN A 5 -0.52 -0.68 8.34
N GLU A 6 -0.68 -0.39 9.64
CA GLU A 6 -1.42 0.78 10.12
C GLU A 6 -0.76 2.09 9.70
N ARG A 7 0.58 2.18 9.80
CA ARG A 7 1.34 3.37 9.40
C ARG A 7 1.32 3.57 7.89
N ILE A 8 1.45 2.51 7.10
CA ILE A 8 1.34 2.56 5.63
C ILE A 8 -0.07 3.02 5.21
N ALA A 9 -1.13 2.43 5.77
CA ALA A 9 -2.50 2.82 5.46
C ALA A 9 -2.80 4.28 5.86
N HIS A 10 -2.26 4.73 6.99
CA HIS A 10 -2.39 6.12 7.43
C HIS A 10 -1.68 7.09 6.46
N ALA A 11 -0.45 6.77 6.03
CA ALA A 11 0.28 7.58 5.07
C ALA A 11 -0.45 7.69 3.73
N PHE A 12 -0.97 6.58 3.20
CA PHE A 12 -1.76 6.57 1.97
C PHE A 12 -2.99 7.47 2.06
N LYS A 13 -3.69 7.48 3.22
CA LYS A 13 -4.84 8.37 3.44
C LYS A 13 -4.45 9.84 3.52
N ILE A 14 -3.35 10.17 4.21
CA ILE A 14 -2.88 11.56 4.37
C ILE A 14 -2.60 12.21 3.01
N ILE A 15 -2.00 11.47 2.09
CA ILE A 15 -1.68 12.01 0.75
C ILE A 15 -2.90 12.06 -0.18
N GLY A 16 -4.09 11.70 0.30
CA GLY A 16 -5.30 11.61 -0.51
C GLY A 16 -5.27 10.45 -1.52
N GLY A 17 -4.55 9.38 -1.21
CA GLY A 17 -4.41 8.21 -2.08
C GLY A 17 -5.76 7.59 -2.42
N LYS A 18 -5.91 7.18 -3.68
CA LYS A 18 -7.10 6.52 -4.24
C LYS A 18 -6.69 5.24 -4.95
N GLY A 19 -7.56 4.23 -4.96
CA GLY A 19 -7.26 2.95 -5.57
C GLY A 19 -6.18 2.19 -4.81
N TYR A 20 -4.93 2.23 -5.31
CA TYR A 20 -3.82 1.42 -4.81
C TYR A 20 -2.47 2.14 -4.92
N ALA A 21 -1.49 1.69 -4.14
CA ALA A 21 -0.09 2.08 -4.27
C ALA A 21 0.81 1.00 -3.65
N ARG A 22 2.07 0.92 -4.11
CA ARG A 22 3.15 0.24 -3.37
C ARG A 22 3.87 1.29 -2.53
N ILE A 23 4.03 1.02 -1.24
CA ILE A 23 4.70 1.93 -0.30
C ILE A 23 5.93 1.23 0.24
N ASP A 24 7.10 1.77 -0.13
CA ASP A 24 8.38 1.23 0.25
C ASP A 24 8.89 1.98 1.50
N CYS A 25 9.37 1.25 2.50
CA CYS A 25 9.76 1.84 3.78
C CYS A 25 10.92 1.09 4.45
N PHE A 26 11.62 1.79 5.34
CA PHE A 26 12.49 1.16 6.33
C PHE A 26 11.78 1.09 7.68
N TYR A 27 11.83 -0.09 8.30
CA TYR A 27 11.41 -0.29 9.67
C TYR A 27 12.64 -0.26 10.58
N GLN A 28 12.51 0.45 11.70
CA GLN A 28 13.52 0.53 12.76
C GLN A 28 12.88 0.04 14.07
N THR A 29 13.56 -0.88 14.75
CA THR A 29 13.19 -1.28 16.11
C THR A 29 13.40 -0.12 17.09
N PRO A 30 12.84 -0.17 18.33
CA PRO A 30 13.09 0.85 19.34
C PRO A 30 14.59 1.11 19.60
N GLU A 31 15.44 0.08 19.52
CA GLU A 31 16.89 0.18 19.74
C GLU A 31 17.62 0.88 18.59
N GLN A 32 17.11 0.74 17.36
CA GLN A 32 17.67 1.37 16.16
C GLN A 32 17.16 2.80 15.95
N SER A 33 15.97 3.09 16.45
CA SER A 33 15.32 4.39 16.27
C SER A 33 15.90 5.44 17.22
N PRO A 34 16.20 6.66 16.74
CA PRO A 34 16.67 7.75 17.61
C PRO A 34 15.59 8.24 18.60
N THR A 35 14.33 7.81 18.44
CA THR A 35 13.22 8.15 19.35
C THR A 35 13.03 7.15 20.48
N GLY A 36 13.75 6.02 20.48
CA GLY A 36 13.56 4.94 21.45
C GLY A 36 12.23 4.18 21.28
N SER A 37 11.57 4.31 20.12
CA SER A 37 10.30 3.66 19.80
C SER A 37 10.33 3.09 18.39
N GLU A 38 9.45 2.12 18.07
CA GLU A 38 9.29 1.64 16.70
C GLU A 38 9.08 2.81 15.74
N ARG A 39 9.83 2.82 14.64
CA ARG A 39 9.81 3.91 13.67
C ARG A 39 9.76 3.35 12.26
N LEU A 40 8.85 3.90 11.47
CA LEU A 40 8.73 3.63 10.04
C LEU A 40 9.17 4.86 9.27
N VAL A 41 10.11 4.71 8.35
CA VAL A 41 10.59 5.78 7.46
C VAL A 41 10.13 5.46 6.04
N ILE A 42 9.23 6.27 5.50
CA ILE A 42 8.72 6.11 4.13
C ILE A 42 9.80 6.56 3.15
N LEU A 43 10.06 5.74 2.12
CA LEU A 43 11.01 6.02 1.05
C LEU A 43 10.30 6.51 -0.20
N GLU A 44 9.33 5.72 -0.66
CA GLU A 44 8.59 5.97 -1.89
C GLU A 44 7.13 5.57 -1.69
N ILE A 45 6.23 6.37 -2.27
CA ILE A 45 4.85 5.99 -2.50
C ILE A 45 4.66 5.90 -4.02
N ASN A 46 4.65 4.68 -4.53
CA ASN A 46 4.50 4.42 -5.95
C ASN A 46 3.02 4.15 -6.27
N SER A 47 2.35 5.13 -6.87
CA SER A 47 0.92 5.07 -7.23
C SER A 47 0.63 4.32 -8.54
N LEU A 48 1.65 3.93 -9.29
CA LEU A 48 1.51 3.12 -10.50
C LEU A 48 2.66 2.11 -10.58
N PRO A 49 2.71 1.13 -9.65
CA PRO A 49 3.72 0.10 -9.71
C PRO A 49 3.53 -0.74 -10.98
N ALA A 50 4.61 -1.37 -11.44
CA ALA A 50 4.54 -2.32 -12.55
C ALA A 50 3.45 -3.38 -12.31
N LEU A 51 2.86 -3.92 -13.38
CA LEU A 51 1.79 -4.92 -13.33
C LEU A 51 2.19 -6.22 -14.03
N THR A 52 3.48 -6.56 -14.02
CA THR A 52 3.93 -7.89 -14.49
C THR A 52 3.68 -8.95 -13.42
N PRO A 53 3.54 -10.25 -13.76
CA PRO A 53 3.23 -11.29 -12.78
C PRO A 53 4.21 -11.38 -11.60
N ALA A 54 5.49 -11.02 -11.81
CA ALA A 54 6.53 -11.03 -10.78
C ALA A 54 6.52 -9.76 -9.89
N THR A 55 5.53 -8.88 -10.04
CA THR A 55 5.44 -7.65 -9.24
C THR A 55 5.10 -7.98 -7.80
N CYS A 56 5.89 -7.45 -6.86
CA CYS A 56 5.71 -7.61 -5.41
C CYS A 56 4.25 -7.40 -4.94
N LEU A 57 3.53 -6.43 -5.52
CA LEU A 57 2.12 -6.18 -5.21
C LEU A 57 1.22 -7.42 -5.39
N PHE A 58 1.40 -8.18 -6.48
CA PHE A 58 0.61 -9.39 -6.71
C PHE A 58 1.00 -10.53 -5.77
N HIS A 59 2.28 -10.63 -5.41
CA HIS A 59 2.73 -11.60 -4.42
C HIS A 59 2.14 -11.30 -3.03
N GLN A 60 2.12 -10.03 -2.61
CA GLN A 60 1.50 -9.60 -1.35
C GLN A 60 -0.02 -9.84 -1.34
N ALA A 61 -0.70 -9.61 -2.46
CA ALA A 61 -2.12 -9.94 -2.60
C ALA A 61 -2.36 -11.46 -2.53
N ALA A 62 -1.49 -12.27 -3.13
CA ALA A 62 -1.57 -13.72 -3.08
C ALA A 62 -1.35 -14.28 -1.67
N GLU A 63 -0.52 -13.65 -0.84
CA GLU A 63 -0.38 -13.98 0.59
C GLU A 63 -1.70 -13.81 1.36
N MET A 64 -2.58 -12.92 0.88
CA MET A 64 -3.93 -12.72 1.40
C MET A 64 -4.99 -13.60 0.69
N GLY A 65 -4.57 -14.50 -0.21
CA GLY A 65 -5.46 -15.38 -0.98
C GLY A 65 -6.13 -14.71 -2.18
N ILE A 66 -5.71 -13.48 -2.56
CA ILE A 66 -6.28 -12.73 -3.68
C ILE A 66 -5.49 -13.09 -4.94
N LYS A 67 -6.18 -13.56 -5.99
CA LYS A 67 -5.56 -13.83 -7.28
C LYS A 67 -5.21 -12.52 -8.00
N PRO A 68 -4.18 -12.50 -8.87
CA PRO A 68 -3.80 -11.28 -9.59
C PRO A 68 -4.96 -10.62 -10.35
N MET A 69 -5.81 -11.42 -11.01
CA MET A 69 -6.98 -10.89 -11.73
C MET A 69 -8.02 -10.28 -10.79
N GLU A 70 -8.26 -10.88 -9.63
CA GLU A 70 -9.19 -10.34 -8.62
C GLU A 70 -8.67 -8.99 -8.07
N LEU A 71 -7.36 -8.82 -7.93
CA LEU A 71 -6.77 -7.54 -7.55
C LEU A 71 -6.97 -6.48 -8.64
N ILE A 72 -6.79 -6.84 -9.92
CA ILE A 72 -7.04 -5.93 -11.03
C ILE A 72 -8.52 -5.52 -11.10
N ASP A 73 -9.43 -6.48 -10.93
CA ASP A 73 -10.87 -6.21 -10.89
C ASP A 73 -11.24 -5.25 -9.74
N LEU A 74 -10.60 -5.41 -8.57
CA LEU A 74 -10.76 -4.50 -7.44
C LEU A 74 -10.27 -3.08 -7.77
N ILE A 75 -9.09 -2.94 -8.38
CA ILE A 75 -8.53 -1.63 -8.78
C ILE A 75 -9.48 -0.92 -9.75
N ILE A 76 -10.01 -1.65 -10.74
CA ILE A 76 -10.97 -1.12 -11.72
C ILE A 76 -12.26 -0.68 -11.02
N THR A 77 -12.78 -1.50 -10.11
CA THR A 77 -13.99 -1.20 -9.33
C THR A 77 -13.84 0.08 -8.52
N LEU A 78 -12.73 0.23 -7.80
CA LEU A 78 -12.40 1.44 -7.04
C LEU A 78 -12.31 2.68 -7.94
N GLY A 79 -11.76 2.52 -9.15
CA GLY A 79 -11.71 3.59 -10.16
C GLY A 79 -13.11 4.06 -10.60
N PHE A 80 -14.04 3.14 -10.83
CA PHE A 80 -15.43 3.47 -11.16
C PHE A 80 -16.18 4.11 -9.99
N GLU A 81 -15.93 3.66 -8.75
CA GLU A 81 -16.51 4.26 -7.55
C GLU A 81 -16.04 5.71 -7.35
N GLU A 82 -14.74 5.97 -7.48
CA GLU A 82 -14.19 7.32 -7.41
C GLU A 82 -14.71 8.20 -8.55
N HIS A 83 -14.81 7.68 -9.77
CA HIS A 83 -15.36 8.46 -10.88
C HIS A 83 -16.84 8.84 -10.66
N ARG A 84 -17.62 7.97 -10.01
CA ARG A 84 -19.02 8.26 -9.68
C ARG A 84 -19.17 9.29 -8.57
N SER A 85 -18.26 9.32 -7.58
CA SER A 85 -18.32 10.27 -6.47
C SER A 85 -17.95 11.71 -6.84
N LEU A 86 -17.32 11.89 -8.01
CA LEU A 86 -17.00 13.21 -8.57
C LEU A 86 -18.17 13.88 -9.32
N LYS A 87 -19.30 13.17 -9.50
CA LYS A 87 -20.54 13.70 -10.09
C LYS A 87 -21.54 14.08 -9.01
#